data_AF-A0A3D6BQJ7-F1
#
_entry.id   AF-A0A3D6BQJ7-F1
#
_cell.length_a   1.000
_cell.length_b   1.000
_cell.length_c   1.000
_cell.angle_alpha   90.00
_cell.angle_beta   90.00
_cell.angle_gamma   90.00
#
_symmetry.space_group_name_H-M   'P 1'
#
loop_
_entity.id
_entity.type
_entity.pdbx_description
1 polymer ?
#
loop_
_entity_poly.entity_id
_entity_poly.type
_entity_poly.pdbx_seq_one_letter_code
_entity_poly.pdbx_strand_id
1 'polypeptide(L)'
;MTGGLQEQVTNGREWFGWGIQPASKSVIGSLQVPYIYEDRISKEDFINTLKKALKISNKNYKKMSSQGIAHVKENYNFDNYEKQWVELMDRVVEEHGSWDSRKGYKTWHLMEVA
;
A
#
# COMPACT_ATOMS: atom_id res chain seq x y z
N MET A 1 -1.33 8.00 10.02
CA MET A 1 -2.72 7.73 9.60
C MET A 1 -3.04 6.27 9.90
N THR A 2 -4.31 5.87 9.76
CA THR A 2 -4.67 4.44 9.77
C THR A 2 -3.85 3.71 8.71
N GLY A 3 -3.20 2.60 9.10
CA GLY A 3 -2.03 2.06 8.39
C GLY A 3 -2.22 1.65 6.92
N GLY A 4 -3.38 1.10 6.53
CA GLY A 4 -3.48 0.31 5.30
C GLY A 4 -3.71 1.10 3.99
N LEU A 5 -4.37 2.26 4.02
CA LEU A 5 -4.89 2.94 2.82
C LEU A 5 -4.41 4.39 2.70
N GLN A 6 -3.17 4.65 3.13
CA GLN A 6 -2.62 6.01 3.18
C GLN A 6 -2.45 6.64 1.80
N GLU A 7 -2.01 5.86 0.81
CA GLU A 7 -1.84 6.30 -0.59
C GLU A 7 -3.17 6.72 -1.26
N GLN A 8 -4.32 6.35 -0.68
CA GLN A 8 -5.63 6.80 -1.20
C GLN A 8 -5.91 8.27 -0.91
N VAL A 9 -5.21 8.88 0.05
CA VAL A 9 -5.48 10.25 0.50
C VAL A 9 -4.26 11.17 0.42
N THR A 10 -3.05 10.62 0.24
CA THR A 10 -1.81 11.39 0.08
C THR A 10 -0.73 10.56 -0.61
N ASN A 11 0.18 11.21 -1.34
CA ASN A 11 1.41 10.60 -1.87
C ASN A 11 2.65 10.95 -1.01
N GLY A 12 2.43 11.33 0.25
CA GLY A 12 3.47 11.79 1.17
C GLY A 12 3.92 13.25 0.99
N ARG A 13 3.54 13.91 -0.12
CA ARG A 13 3.82 15.34 -0.37
C ARG A 13 2.54 16.17 -0.42
N GLU A 14 1.55 15.68 -1.15
CA GLU A 14 0.26 16.34 -1.36
C GLU A 14 -0.86 15.55 -0.72
N TRP A 15 -1.91 16.26 -0.29
CA TRP A 15 -3.14 15.66 0.24
C TRP A 15 -4.27 15.81 -0.75
N PHE A 16 -4.85 14.69 -1.16
CA PHE A 16 -5.98 14.60 -2.08
C PHE A 16 -7.17 13.85 -1.46
N GLY A 17 -7.16 13.68 -0.14
CA GLY A 17 -8.27 13.11 0.62
C GLY A 17 -8.21 13.51 2.09
N TRP A 18 -9.02 12.82 2.90
CA TRP A 18 -9.18 13.11 4.32
C TRP A 18 -8.52 12.05 5.18
N GLY A 19 -7.29 12.33 5.64
CA GLY A 19 -6.60 11.47 6.59
C GLY A 19 -7.13 11.67 8.02
N ILE A 20 -7.48 10.58 8.69
CA ILE A 20 -7.80 10.57 10.12
C ILE A 20 -6.66 9.86 10.85
N GLN A 21 -6.13 10.51 11.89
CA GLN A 21 -5.12 9.88 12.74
C GLN A 21 -5.80 8.95 13.75
N PRO A 22 -5.18 7.79 14.06
CA PRO A 22 -5.73 6.90 15.06
C PRO A 22 -5.71 7.56 16.44
N ALA A 23 -6.81 7.43 17.17
CA ALA A 23 -6.93 7.83 18.56
C ALA A 23 -6.31 6.79 19.50
N SER A 24 -6.22 5.53 19.07
CA SER A 24 -5.51 4.47 19.78
C SER A 24 -4.96 3.44 18.80
N LYS A 25 -3.91 2.74 19.24
CA LYS A 25 -3.33 1.60 18.54
C LYS A 25 -3.27 0.41 19.48
N SER A 26 -3.59 -0.77 19.01
CA SER A 26 -3.47 -2.01 19.78
C SER A 26 -2.70 -3.04 19.00
N VAL A 27 -1.81 -3.77 19.68
CA VAL A 27 -1.10 -4.90 19.09
C VAL A 27 -2.04 -6.10 19.10
N ILE A 28 -2.37 -6.61 17.92
CA ILE A 28 -3.23 -7.79 17.74
C ILE A 28 -2.40 -8.87 17.08
N GLY A 29 -2.45 -10.09 17.60
CA GLY A 29 -1.71 -11.22 17.05
C GLY A 29 -1.59 -12.35 18.06
N SER A 30 -0.93 -13.43 17.66
CA SER A 30 -0.63 -14.58 18.50
C SER A 30 0.66 -15.25 18.01
N LEU A 31 1.11 -16.32 18.67
CA LEU A 31 2.26 -17.09 18.17
C LEU A 31 2.02 -17.68 16.75
N GLN A 32 0.76 -17.89 16.37
CA GLN A 32 0.39 -18.46 15.07
C GLN A 32 -0.05 -17.38 14.06
N VAL A 33 -0.35 -16.17 14.52
CA VAL A 33 -0.88 -15.07 13.68
C VAL A 33 0.06 -13.87 13.79
N PRO A 34 0.60 -13.37 12.68
CA PRO A 34 1.49 -12.21 12.69
C PRO A 34 0.92 -11.05 13.51
N TYR A 35 1.78 -10.44 14.32
CA TYR A 35 1.41 -9.28 15.11
C TYR A 35 1.29 -8.05 14.21
N ILE A 36 0.14 -7.38 14.29
CA ILE A 36 -0.14 -6.13 13.58
C ILE A 36 -0.58 -5.06 14.56
N TYR A 37 -0.37 -3.80 14.18
CA TYR A 37 -1.00 -2.67 14.87
C TYR A 37 -2.38 -2.43 14.26
N GLU A 38 -3.41 -2.63 15.07
CA GLU A 38 -4.76 -2.21 14.74
C GLU A 38 -4.96 -0.75 15.15
N ASP A 39 -5.22 0.10 14.17
CA ASP A 39 -5.47 1.52 14.34
C ASP A 39 -6.97 1.77 14.53
N ARG A 40 -7.37 2.44 15.62
CA ARG A 40 -8.76 2.83 15.89
C ARG A 40 -8.92 4.34 15.90
N ILE A 41 -10.01 4.83 15.32
CA ILE A 41 -10.38 6.26 15.33
C ILE A 41 -11.48 6.53 16.36
N SER A 42 -11.53 7.75 16.89
CA SER A 42 -12.62 8.16 17.78
C SER A 42 -13.87 8.56 16.98
N LYS A 43 -15.05 8.44 17.61
CA LYS A 43 -16.31 8.95 17.06
C LYS A 43 -16.21 10.46 16.76
N GLU A 44 -15.55 11.19 17.64
CA GLU A 44 -15.40 12.64 17.52
C GLU A 44 -14.57 13.02 16.29
N ASP A 45 -13.40 12.39 16.10
CA ASP A 45 -12.53 12.65 14.95
C ASP A 45 -13.21 12.32 13.62
N PHE A 46 -13.98 11.22 13.61
CA PHE A 46 -14.79 10.83 12.46
C PHE A 46 -15.83 11.90 12.12
N ILE A 47 -16.65 12.32 13.10
CA ILE A 47 -17.70 13.33 12.89
C ILE A 47 -17.09 14.67 12.48
N ASN A 48 -15.99 15.09 13.11
CA ASN A 48 -15.33 16.35 12.81
C ASN A 48 -14.76 16.36 11.39
N THR A 49 -14.15 15.26 10.96
CA THR A 49 -13.63 15.11 9.59
C THR A 49 -14.77 15.10 8.58
N LEU A 50 -15.85 14.36 8.84
CA LEU A 50 -17.02 14.32 7.97
C LEU A 50 -17.66 15.71 7.80
N LYS A 51 -17.81 16.46 8.89
CA LYS A 51 -18.32 17.84 8.84
C LYS A 51 -17.42 18.76 7.99
N LYS A 52 -16.10 18.62 8.07
CA LYS A 52 -15.15 19.37 7.23
C LYS A 52 -15.30 18.98 5.75
N ALA A 53 -15.40 17.68 5.48
CA ALA A 53 -15.58 17.14 4.14
C ALA A 53 -16.87 17.66 3.48
N LEU A 54 -17.99 17.67 4.19
CA LEU A 54 -19.27 18.16 3.67
C LEU A 54 -19.32 19.68 3.48
N LYS A 55 -18.47 20.44 4.18
CA LYS A 55 -18.40 21.91 4.09
C LYS A 55 -17.36 22.41 3.09
N ILE A 56 -16.64 21.53 2.41
CA ILE A 56 -15.62 21.92 1.43
C ILE A 56 -16.26 22.69 0.28
N SER A 57 -15.57 23.72 -0.23
CA SER A 57 -16.04 24.43 -1.42
C SER A 57 -15.89 23.57 -2.67
N ASN A 58 -16.78 23.74 -3.66
CA ASN A 58 -16.70 23.03 -4.94
C ASN A 58 -15.34 23.21 -5.65
N LYS A 59 -14.73 24.40 -5.54
CA LYS A 59 -13.41 24.68 -6.12
C LYS A 59 -12.33 23.80 -5.48
N ASN A 60 -12.30 23.74 -4.14
CA ASN A 60 -11.31 22.96 -3.41
C ASN A 60 -11.54 21.46 -3.62
N TYR A 61 -12.81 21.02 -3.62
CA TYR A 61 -13.16 19.64 -3.91
C TYR A 61 -12.68 19.21 -5.30
N LYS A 62 -12.97 20.00 -6.35
CA LYS A 62 -12.52 19.70 -7.72
C LYS A 62 -11.00 19.62 -7.83
N LYS A 63 -10.27 20.51 -7.16
CA LYS A 63 -8.80 20.46 -7.12
C LYS A 63 -8.33 19.14 -6.48
N MET A 64 -8.85 18.84 -5.31
CA MET A 64 -8.53 17.64 -4.54
C MET A 64 -8.84 16.35 -5.33
N SER A 65 -10.03 16.26 -5.94
CA SER A 65 -10.44 15.09 -6.74
C SER A 65 -9.57 14.91 -7.98
N SER A 66 -9.20 16.00 -8.67
CA SER A 66 -8.32 15.92 -9.83
C SER A 66 -6.92 15.43 -9.45
N GLN A 67 -6.39 15.87 -8.30
CA GLN A 67 -5.11 15.37 -7.78
C GLN A 67 -5.18 13.87 -7.44
N GLY A 68 -6.25 13.42 -6.78
CA GLY A 68 -6.45 12.00 -6.47
C GLY A 68 -6.56 11.14 -7.74
N ILE A 69 -7.30 11.59 -8.75
CA ILE A 69 -7.40 10.89 -10.05
C ILE A 69 -6.04 10.84 -10.75
N ALA A 70 -5.28 11.94 -10.75
CA ALA A 70 -3.96 12.00 -11.36
C ALA A 70 -3.01 10.98 -10.70
N HIS A 71 -2.99 10.94 -9.37
CA HIS A 71 -2.18 9.96 -8.63
C HIS A 71 -2.54 8.51 -9.00
N VAL A 72 -3.83 8.18 -9.10
CA VAL A 72 -4.27 6.84 -9.51
C VAL A 72 -3.82 6.52 -10.95
N LYS A 73 -4.02 7.44 -11.89
CA LYS A 73 -3.63 7.22 -13.29
C LYS A 73 -2.12 7.08 -13.46
N GLU A 74 -1.33 7.80 -12.69
CA GLU A 74 0.13 7.74 -12.80
C GLU A 74 0.68 6.44 -12.20
N ASN A 75 0.20 6.03 -11.02
CA ASN A 75 0.83 4.97 -10.24
C ASN A 75 0.12 3.61 -10.34
N TYR A 76 -1.14 3.59 -10.75
CA TYR A 76 -2.00 2.40 -10.74
C TYR A 76 -2.77 2.22 -12.05
N ASN A 77 -2.23 2.70 -13.18
CA ASN A 77 -2.85 2.41 -14.49
C ASN A 77 -2.61 0.95 -14.92
N PHE A 78 -3.57 0.42 -15.66
CA PHE A 78 -3.55 -0.96 -16.14
C PHE A 78 -2.39 -1.23 -17.09
N ASP A 79 -2.05 -0.30 -17.98
CA ASP A 79 -0.96 -0.48 -18.95
C ASP A 79 0.38 -0.78 -18.25
N ASN A 80 0.74 0.03 -17.24
CA ASN A 80 1.94 -0.19 -16.44
C ASN A 80 1.85 -1.48 -15.61
N TYR A 81 0.70 -1.75 -15.01
CA TYR A 81 0.49 -2.95 -14.20
C TYR A 81 0.71 -4.23 -15.03
N GLU A 82 0.08 -4.32 -16.19
CA GLU A 82 0.22 -5.47 -17.10
C GLU A 82 1.66 -5.61 -17.59
N LYS A 83 2.27 -4.51 -18.03
CA LYS A 83 3.65 -4.53 -18.52
C LYS A 83 4.63 -4.99 -17.45
N GLN A 84 4.50 -4.50 -16.22
CA GLN A 84 5.38 -4.88 -15.11
C GLN A 84 5.28 -6.37 -14.77
N TRP A 85 4.09 -6.95 -14.87
CA TRP A 85 3.90 -8.39 -14.66
C TRP A 85 4.60 -9.23 -15.73
N VAL A 86 4.45 -8.86 -17.00
CA VAL A 86 5.14 -9.55 -18.10
C VAL A 86 6.66 -9.42 -17.93
N GLU A 87 7.17 -8.21 -17.73
CA GLU A 87 8.59 -7.95 -17.50
C GLU A 87 9.16 -8.72 -16.31
N LEU A 88 8.39 -8.82 -15.21
CA LEU A 88 8.79 -9.58 -14.04
C LEU A 88 8.91 -11.08 -14.36
N MET A 89 7.91 -11.64 -15.03
CA MET A 89 7.88 -13.07 -15.36
C MET A 89 9.00 -13.42 -16.35
N ASP A 90 9.17 -12.61 -17.40
CA ASP A 90 10.23 -12.78 -18.39
C ASP A 90 11.61 -12.71 -17.73
N ARG A 91 11.87 -11.67 -16.92
CA ARG A 91 13.12 -11.52 -16.20
C ARG A 91 13.42 -12.72 -15.29
N VAL A 92 12.42 -13.19 -14.53
CA VAL A 92 12.59 -14.37 -13.65
C VAL A 92 12.95 -15.61 -14.45
N VAL A 93 12.28 -15.86 -15.59
CA VAL A 93 12.55 -17.02 -16.43
C VAL A 93 13.92 -16.92 -17.11
N GLU A 94 14.31 -15.75 -17.58
CA GLU A 94 15.61 -15.51 -18.23
C GLU A 94 16.77 -15.68 -17.24
N GLU A 95 16.68 -15.04 -16.07
CA GLU A 95 17.74 -15.02 -15.06
C GLU A 95 17.84 -16.34 -14.28
N HIS A 96 16.69 -16.96 -13.96
CA HIS A 96 16.64 -18.12 -13.05
C HIS A 96 16.18 -19.42 -13.72
N GLY A 97 15.76 -19.40 -14.98
CA GLY A 97 15.24 -20.58 -15.67
C GLY A 97 13.84 -21.00 -15.19
N SER A 98 13.18 -21.85 -15.97
CA SER A 98 11.94 -22.53 -15.55
C SER A 98 12.26 -23.67 -14.59
N TRP A 99 11.26 -24.38 -14.07
CA TRP A 99 11.46 -25.48 -13.13
C TRP A 99 12.47 -26.53 -13.63
N ASP A 100 12.33 -26.94 -14.90
CA ASP A 100 13.21 -27.94 -15.53
C ASP A 100 14.56 -27.38 -15.96
N SER A 101 14.66 -26.06 -16.15
CA SER A 101 15.88 -25.36 -16.63
C SER A 101 16.48 -24.43 -15.59
N ARG A 102 16.20 -24.68 -14.31
CA ARG A 102 16.49 -23.78 -13.20
C ARG A 102 17.99 -23.54 -13.05
N LYS A 103 18.37 -22.28 -12.86
CA LYS A 103 19.75 -21.80 -12.73
C LYS A 103 19.97 -21.16 -11.36
N GLY A 104 21.21 -21.19 -10.89
CA GLY A 104 21.61 -20.49 -9.66
C GLY A 104 21.03 -21.05 -8.36
N TYR A 105 20.32 -22.18 -8.40
CA TYR A 105 19.81 -22.83 -7.19
C TYR A 105 20.97 -23.45 -6.39
N LYS A 106 21.17 -22.96 -5.17
CA LYS A 106 22.08 -23.57 -4.20
C LYS A 106 21.26 -24.32 -3.16
N THR A 107 21.41 -25.64 -3.14
CA THR A 107 20.90 -26.46 -2.04
C THR A 107 21.62 -26.10 -0.74
N TRP A 108 20.91 -26.17 0.38
CA TRP A 108 21.59 -26.15 1.67
C TRP A 108 22.40 -27.44 1.83
N HIS A 109 23.54 -27.33 2.48
CA HIS A 109 24.38 -28.48 2.84
C HIS A 109 24.65 -28.41 4.34
N LEU A 110 24.45 -29.52 5.06
CA LEU A 110 24.90 -29.63 6.45
C LEU A 110 26.42 -29.68 6.45
N MET A 111 27.04 -28.72 7.12
CA MET A 111 28.47 -28.69 7.36
C MET A 111 28.72 -29.16 8.80
N GLU A 112 29.70 -30.05 9.00
CA GLU A 112 30.18 -30.32 10.35
C GLU A 112 30.83 -29.07 10.93
N VAL A 113 30.45 -28.73 12.15
CA VAL A 113 31.09 -27.69 12.95
C VAL A 113 32.21 -28.35 13.73
N ALA A 114 33.46 -27.96 13.45
CA ALA A 114 34.65 -28.41 14.17
C ALA A 114 34.74 -27.79 15.57
#